data_AF-A0A2E6GLX0-F1
#
_entry.id   AF-A0A2E6GLX0-F1
#
_cell.length_a   1.000
_cell.length_b   1.000
_cell.length_c   1.000
_cell.angle_alpha   90.00
_cell.angle_beta   90.00
_cell.angle_gamma   90.00
#
_symmetry.space_group_name_H-M   'P 1'
#
loop_
_entity.id
_entity.type
_entity.pdbx_description
1 polymer ?
#
loop_
_entity_poly.entity_id
_entity_poly.type
_entity_poly.pdbx_seq_one_letter_code
_entity_poly.pdbx_strand_id
1 'polypeptide(L)'
;MASPANRPATKTPQRTEGMISKILNMLLGLGPYPRTPNPLLTSGFEPGTLYRHVTERNMTELASVLDVKADEFGIRHVRFLLAYQYQHRVIQAGERTLAMSVFTKRFTPTR
;
A
#
# COMPACT_ATOMS: atom_id res chain seq x y z
N MET A 1 -41.48 27.29 -25.07
CA MET A 1 -40.97 25.92 -24.87
C MET A 1 -39.47 26.02 -24.66
N ALA A 2 -38.99 25.89 -23.42
CA ALA A 2 -37.58 26.07 -23.07
C ALA A 2 -37.06 24.77 -22.41
N SER A 3 -36.02 24.17 -23.00
CA SER A 3 -35.31 23.01 -22.48
C SER A 3 -34.57 23.36 -21.19
N PRO A 4 -34.67 22.57 -20.10
CA PRO A 4 -33.78 22.74 -18.96
C PRO A 4 -32.45 21.99 -19.16
N ALA A 5 -31.40 22.67 -18.72
CA ALA A 5 -30.00 22.34 -18.91
C ALA A 5 -29.57 21.02 -18.25
N ASN A 6 -28.79 20.25 -18.99
CA ASN A 6 -28.09 19.06 -18.55
C ASN A 6 -26.90 19.47 -17.66
N ARG A 7 -27.03 19.34 -16.33
CA ARG A 7 -25.91 19.52 -15.39
C ARG A 7 -25.11 18.20 -15.30
N PRO A 8 -23.79 18.20 -15.51
CA PRO A 8 -23.00 17.00 -15.24
C PRO A 8 -22.93 16.75 -13.72
N ALA A 9 -23.33 15.55 -13.31
CA ALA A 9 -23.22 15.07 -11.94
C ALA A 9 -21.76 15.13 -11.47
N THR A 10 -21.56 15.81 -10.34
CA THR A 10 -20.32 15.82 -9.58
C THR A 10 -19.96 14.40 -9.17
N LYS A 11 -18.87 13.86 -9.74
CA LYS A 11 -18.30 12.57 -9.34
C LYS A 11 -17.84 12.65 -7.88
N THR A 12 -18.57 11.98 -7.00
CA THR A 12 -18.24 11.73 -5.60
C THR A 12 -16.91 10.97 -5.48
N PRO A 13 -16.01 11.28 -4.53
CA PRO A 13 -14.76 10.55 -4.34
C PRO A 13 -15.02 9.22 -3.59
N GLN A 14 -15.57 8.22 -4.28
CA GLN A 14 -15.82 6.86 -3.75
C GLN A 14 -14.54 6.00 -3.61
N ARG A 15 -13.34 6.57 -3.79
CA ARG A 15 -12.10 5.79 -3.90
C ARG A 15 -11.34 5.59 -2.57
N THR A 16 -11.74 6.29 -1.50
CA THR A 16 -10.97 6.38 -0.24
C THR A 16 -11.48 5.42 0.84
N GLU A 17 -12.78 5.18 0.94
CA GLU A 17 -13.36 4.34 2.02
C GLU A 17 -13.00 2.86 1.89
N GLY A 18 -12.99 2.32 0.67
CA GLY A 18 -12.62 0.92 0.43
C GLY A 18 -11.14 0.60 0.69
N MET A 19 -10.27 1.62 0.80
CA MET A 19 -8.82 1.45 0.91
C MET A 19 -8.35 1.50 2.37
N ILE A 20 -9.00 2.32 3.20
CA ILE A 20 -8.82 2.33 4.67
C ILE A 20 -9.29 0.99 5.26
N SER A 21 -10.45 0.49 4.84
CA SER A 21 -10.91 -0.86 5.20
C SER A 21 -9.96 -1.96 4.72
N LYS A 22 -9.25 -1.79 3.60
CA LYS A 22 -8.25 -2.77 3.13
C LYS A 22 -6.98 -2.77 3.98
N ILE A 23 -6.50 -1.60 4.41
CA ILE A 23 -5.34 -1.48 5.30
C ILE A 23 -5.69 -2.03 6.69
N LEU A 24 -6.88 -1.71 7.21
CA LEU A 24 -7.41 -2.29 8.44
C LEU A 24 -7.57 -3.81 8.32
N ASN A 25 -8.17 -4.30 7.23
CA ASN A 25 -8.29 -5.74 7.00
C ASN A 25 -6.92 -6.41 6.83
N MET A 26 -5.91 -5.78 6.25
CA MET A 26 -4.54 -6.32 6.20
C MET A 26 -3.86 -6.33 7.57
N LEU A 27 -4.03 -5.27 8.36
CA LEU A 27 -3.56 -5.23 9.75
C LEU A 27 -4.26 -6.28 10.64
N LEU A 28 -5.48 -6.66 10.29
CA LEU A 28 -6.27 -7.71 10.95
C LEU A 28 -6.15 -9.10 10.29
N GLY A 29 -5.39 -9.25 9.19
CA GLY A 29 -5.20 -10.53 8.49
C GLY A 29 -6.37 -11.04 7.62
N LEU A 30 -7.32 -10.18 7.24
CA LEU A 30 -8.60 -10.52 6.57
C LEU A 30 -8.70 -10.08 5.09
N GLY A 31 -7.58 -9.86 4.37
CA GLY A 31 -7.58 -9.30 3.00
C GLY A 31 -7.62 -10.33 1.85
N PRO A 32 -8.38 -10.10 0.75
CA PRO A 32 -8.59 -11.05 -0.35
C PRO A 32 -7.60 -10.84 -1.51
N TYR A 33 -6.31 -10.74 -1.22
CA TYR A 33 -5.34 -10.76 -2.33
C TYR A 33 -5.20 -12.21 -2.81
N PRO A 34 -5.45 -12.51 -4.09
CA PRO A 34 -5.11 -13.81 -4.63
C PRO A 34 -3.61 -13.98 -4.43
N ARG A 35 -3.23 -14.97 -3.60
CA ARG A 35 -1.87 -15.50 -3.53
C ARG A 35 -1.58 -16.19 -4.85
N THR A 36 -1.45 -15.45 -5.94
CA THR A 36 -0.77 -15.99 -7.12
C THR A 36 0.69 -16.09 -6.73
N PRO A 37 1.24 -17.30 -6.55
CA PRO A 37 2.63 -17.46 -6.21
C PRO A 37 3.41 -16.96 -7.42
N ASN A 38 4.03 -15.80 -7.30
CA ASN A 38 4.94 -15.32 -8.33
C ASN A 38 6.30 -15.98 -8.02
N PRO A 39 6.78 -16.92 -8.84
CA PRO A 39 7.96 -17.75 -8.51
C PRO A 39 9.28 -16.97 -8.42
N LEU A 40 9.24 -15.66 -8.71
CA LEU A 40 10.38 -14.73 -8.54
C LEU A 40 10.41 -14.06 -7.15
N LEU A 41 9.41 -14.31 -6.30
CA LEU A 41 9.36 -13.72 -4.98
C LEU A 41 10.45 -14.33 -4.10
N THR A 42 11.32 -13.45 -3.62
CA THR A 42 12.32 -13.80 -2.63
C THR A 42 11.56 -14.01 -1.33
N SER A 43 11.77 -15.15 -0.66
CA SER A 43 11.10 -15.51 0.59
C SER A 43 11.00 -14.30 1.52
N GLY A 44 9.78 -13.80 1.75
CA GLY A 44 9.50 -12.63 2.59
C GLY A 44 8.85 -11.44 1.88
N PHE A 45 8.87 -11.33 0.56
CA PHE A 45 8.32 -10.17 -0.18
C PHE A 45 6.99 -10.43 -0.90
N GLU A 46 6.14 -11.28 -0.32
CA GLU A 46 4.86 -11.63 -0.93
C GLU A 46 3.91 -10.42 -0.95
N PRO A 47 3.11 -10.22 -2.01
CA PRO A 47 2.01 -9.26 -1.99
C PRO A 47 1.12 -9.45 -0.75
N GLY A 48 0.81 -8.35 -0.07
CA GLY A 48 0.09 -8.32 1.19
C GLY A 48 0.99 -8.42 2.44
N THR A 49 2.29 -8.70 2.30
CA THR A 49 3.21 -8.70 3.45
C THR A 49 3.32 -7.29 4.02
N LEU A 50 3.17 -7.19 5.35
CA LEU A 50 3.27 -5.93 6.07
C LEU A 50 4.67 -5.72 6.65
N TYR A 51 5.16 -4.52 6.45
CA TYR A 51 6.38 -4.03 7.06
C TYR A 51 6.12 -2.74 7.80
N ARG A 52 6.97 -2.45 8.77
CA ARG A 52 6.90 -1.24 9.58
C ARG A 52 8.25 -0.53 9.68
N HIS A 53 8.19 0.78 9.84
CA HIS A 53 9.34 1.61 10.20
C HIS A 53 8.89 2.58 11.29
N VAL A 54 9.57 2.55 12.44
CA VAL A 54 9.30 3.49 13.54
C VAL A 54 10.24 4.68 13.37
N THR A 55 9.66 5.86 13.14
CA THR A 55 10.42 7.11 13.03
C THR A 55 10.71 7.70 14.41
N GLU A 56 11.65 8.64 14.48
CA GLU A 56 12.08 9.33 15.71
C GLU A 56 10.95 10.09 16.44
N ARG A 57 9.82 10.38 15.77
CA ARG A 57 8.69 11.14 16.34
C ARG A 57 7.54 10.26 16.82
N ASN A 58 7.80 8.99 17.17
CA ASN A 58 6.76 8.01 17.52
C ASN A 58 5.69 7.81 16.42
N MET A 59 6.00 8.18 15.18
CA MET A 59 5.16 7.89 14.03
C MET A 59 5.64 6.58 13.40
N THR A 60 4.72 5.66 13.17
CA THR A 60 5.01 4.39 12.51
C THR A 60 4.58 4.46 11.06
N GLU A 61 5.50 4.21 10.14
CA GLU A 61 5.18 3.99 8.74
C GLU A 61 4.85 2.51 8.53
N LEU A 62 3.75 2.23 7.85
CA LEU A 62 3.30 0.91 7.50
C LEU A 62 3.38 0.76 5.98
N ALA A 63 4.09 -0.26 5.52
CA ALA A 63 4.23 -0.57 4.11
C ALA A 63 3.63 -1.95 3.83
N SER A 64 2.60 -1.99 2.98
CA SER A 64 2.05 -3.25 2.46
C SER A 64 2.59 -3.51 1.06
N VAL A 65 3.29 -4.62 0.88
CA VAL A 65 3.83 -4.99 -0.43
C VAL A 65 2.68 -5.24 -1.42
N LEU A 66 2.76 -4.64 -2.59
CA LEU A 66 1.79 -4.84 -3.67
C LEU A 66 2.36 -5.73 -4.77
N ASP A 67 3.62 -5.51 -5.13
CA ASP A 67 4.30 -6.21 -6.24
C ASP A 67 5.81 -6.06 -6.09
N VAL A 68 6.57 -6.99 -6.68
CA VAL A 68 8.03 -6.90 -6.81
C VAL A 68 8.43 -7.19 -8.25
N LYS A 69 9.11 -6.23 -8.87
CA LYS A 69 9.55 -6.33 -10.27
C LYS A 69 10.99 -5.90 -10.43
N ALA A 70 11.71 -6.55 -11.34
CA ALA A 70 13.02 -6.08 -11.78
C ALA A 70 12.86 -5.01 -12.88
N ASP A 71 13.74 -4.01 -12.90
CA ASP A 71 13.88 -3.11 -14.04
C ASP A 71 14.80 -3.70 -15.13
N GLU A 72 15.03 -2.93 -16.19
CA GLU A 72 15.87 -3.30 -17.34
C GLU A 72 17.33 -3.58 -16.96
N PHE A 73 17.78 -3.12 -15.79
CA PHE A 73 19.13 -3.35 -15.26
C PHE A 73 19.16 -4.50 -14.23
N GLY A 74 18.05 -5.21 -14.03
CA GLY A 74 17.93 -6.31 -13.08
C GLY A 74 17.78 -5.86 -11.61
N ILE A 75 17.61 -4.55 -11.35
CA ILE A 75 17.41 -4.05 -9.99
C ILE A 75 15.97 -4.33 -9.58
N ARG A 76 15.79 -5.05 -8.46
CA ARG A 76 14.46 -5.34 -7.92
C ARG A 76 13.88 -4.13 -7.23
N HIS A 77 12.65 -3.77 -7.58
CA HIS A 77 11.85 -2.71 -6.99
C HIS A 77 10.62 -3.31 -6.31
N VAL A 78 10.33 -2.83 -5.12
CA VAL A 78 9.15 -3.17 -4.33
C VAL A 78 8.16 -2.04 -4.51
N ARG A 79 6.99 -2.34 -5.09
CA ARG A 79 5.83 -1.45 -5.09
C ARG A 79 5.01 -1.75 -3.84
N PHE A 80 4.65 -0.73 -3.08
CA PHE A 80 3.96 -0.89 -1.81
C PHE A 80 2.95 0.23 -1.57
N LEU A 81 1.95 -0.04 -0.74
CA LEU A 81 1.05 0.95 -0.20
C LEU A 81 1.60 1.46 1.13
N LEU A 82 1.76 2.78 1.25
CA LEU A 82 2.27 3.44 2.45
C LEU A 82 1.12 4.03 3.26
N ALA A 83 1.16 3.84 4.57
CA ALA A 83 0.32 4.51 5.54
C ALA A 83 1.15 4.99 6.73
N TYR A 84 0.72 6.07 7.38
CA TYR A 84 1.28 6.56 8.62
C TYR A 84 0.33 6.22 9.76
N GLN A 85 0.83 5.56 10.77
CA GLN A 85 0.17 5.39 12.05
C GLN A 85 0.75 6.39 13.05
N TYR A 86 -0.11 7.26 13.55
CA TYR A 86 0.21 8.19 14.64
C TYR A 86 -0.88 8.08 15.70
N GLN A 87 -0.50 7.68 16.91
CA GLN A 87 -1.43 7.35 17.99
C GLN A 87 -2.48 6.32 17.53
N HIS A 88 -3.76 6.67 17.61
CA HIS A 88 -4.91 5.85 17.23
C HIS A 88 -5.38 6.11 15.78
N ARG A 89 -4.63 6.89 14.99
CA ARG A 89 -5.01 7.25 13.61
C ARG A 89 -4.07 6.60 12.61
N VAL A 90 -4.67 6.09 11.53
CA VAL A 90 -3.97 5.59 10.35
C VAL A 90 -4.34 6.47 9.17
N ILE A 91 -3.33 7.09 8.55
CA ILE A 91 -3.49 8.00 7.41
C ILE A 91 -2.78 7.38 6.21
N GLN A 92 -3.53 7.13 5.14
CA GLN A 92 -2.95 6.59 3.92
C GLN A 92 -2.12 7.66 3.19
N ALA A 93 -0.91 7.29 2.79
CA ALA A 93 0.03 8.16 2.06
C ALA A 93 0.12 7.85 0.56
N GLY A 94 -0.55 6.79 0.12
CA GLY A 94 -0.63 6.34 -1.27
C GLY A 94 0.39 5.26 -1.61
N GLU A 95 0.51 4.97 -2.91
CA GLU A 95 1.45 3.97 -3.42
C GLU A 95 2.84 4.57 -3.64
N ARG A 96 3.87 3.77 -3.38
CA ARG A 96 5.27 4.12 -3.57
C ARG A 96 6.03 2.92 -4.13
N THR A 97 7.18 3.22 -4.71
CA THR A 97 8.11 2.21 -5.23
C THR A 97 9.51 2.55 -4.71
N LEU A 98 10.22 1.55 -4.20
CA LEU A 98 11.62 1.68 -3.81
C LEU A 98 12.40 0.47 -4.32
N ALA A 99 13.68 0.68 -4.62
CA ALA A 99 14.60 -0.43 -4.79
C ALA A 99 14.56 -1.32 -3.53
N MET A 100 14.54 -2.63 -3.72
CA MET A 100 14.42 -3.63 -2.65
C MET A 100 15.47 -3.42 -1.57
N SER A 101 16.71 -3.10 -1.95
CA SER A 101 17.81 -2.81 -1.03
C SER A 101 17.57 -1.56 -0.17
N VAL A 102 16.90 -0.55 -0.69
CA VAL A 102 16.51 0.67 0.05
C VAL A 102 15.30 0.37 0.93
N PHE A 103 14.34 -0.40 0.41
CA PHE A 103 13.16 -0.84 1.15
C PHE A 103 13.54 -1.63 2.40
N THR A 104 14.40 -2.65 2.28
CA THR A 104 14.86 -3.50 3.40
C THR A 104 15.65 -2.73 4.45
N LYS A 105 16.34 -1.66 4.06
CA LYS A 105 17.08 -0.80 5.01
C LYS A 105 16.14 0.05 5.85
N ARG A 106 15.02 0.48 5.27
CA ARG A 106 14.04 1.33 5.92
C ARG A 106 13.03 0.51 6.72
N PHE A 107 12.46 -0.53 6.12
CA PHE A 107 11.30 -1.23 6.67
C PHE A 107 11.67 -2.61 7.22
N THR A 108 11.13 -2.92 8.40
CA THR A 108 11.28 -4.23 9.06
C THR A 108 9.99 -5.03 8.96
N PRO A 109 10.03 -6.35 8.69
CA PRO A 109 8.82 -7.18 8.66
C PRO A 109 8.04 -7.11 9.97
N THR A 110 6.73 -6.97 9.88
CA THR A 110 5.82 -7.13 11.02
C THR A 110 5.48 -8.62 11.10
N ARG A 111 6.06 -9.33 12.09
CA ARG A 111 5.77 -10.76 12.33
C ARG A 111 4.32 -10.98 12.73
#